data_AF-T1EGW5-F1
#
_entry.id   AF-T1EGW5-F1
#
_cell.length_a   1.000
_cell.length_b   1.000
_cell.length_c   1.000
_cell.angle_alpha   90.00
_cell.angle_beta   90.00
_cell.angle_gamma   90.00
#
_symmetry.space_group_name_H-M   'P 1'
#
loop_
_entity.id
_entity.type
_entity.pdbx_description
1 polymer ?
#
loop_
_entity_poly.entity_id
_entity_poly.type
_entity_poly.pdbx_seq_one_letter_code
_entity_poly.pdbx_strand_id
1 'polypeptide(L)'
;WTFEEQFKQVVLYEMSSEPKRKDFLDELFAFMQKRGTPVNRIPIMAKQTLDLYELFRLVVSKGGLVEVINKKLWREITKGLNLPSSITSAAFTLRTQYMKYLYPFECEKMKLSTLSELQSAIDGNRREGRRPGYG
;
A
#
# COMPACT_ATOMS: atom_id res chain seq x y z
N TRP A 1 -24.77 -3.72 -2.01
CA TRP A 1 -23.92 -2.69 -2.60
C TRP A 1 -24.63 -1.35 -2.47
N THR A 2 -24.03 -0.43 -1.73
CA THR A 2 -24.54 0.94 -1.53
C THR A 2 -23.95 1.90 -2.55
N PHE A 3 -24.70 2.94 -2.93
CA PHE A 3 -24.34 3.93 -3.95
C PHE A 3 -22.95 4.57 -3.72
N GLU A 4 -22.55 4.71 -2.46
CA GLU A 4 -21.25 5.23 -2.04
C GLU A 4 -20.07 4.28 -2.33
N GLU A 5 -20.32 2.97 -2.37
CA GLU A 5 -19.33 1.95 -2.74
C GLU A 5 -19.06 1.96 -4.25
N GLN A 6 -20.11 2.16 -5.04
CA GLN A 6 -20.04 2.26 -6.50
C GLN A 6 -19.31 3.54 -6.93
N PHE A 7 -19.57 4.67 -6.26
CA PHE A 7 -18.92 5.95 -6.54
C PHE A 7 -17.39 5.90 -6.35
N LYS A 8 -16.90 5.18 -5.34
CA LYS A 8 -15.46 5.09 -5.03
C LYS A 8 -14.70 4.17 -5.99
N GLN A 9 -15.32 3.08 -6.46
CA GLN A 9 -14.76 2.27 -7.54
C GLN A 9 -14.68 3.08 -8.85
N VAL A 10 -15.75 3.81 -9.17
CA VAL A 10 -15.80 4.68 -10.36
C VAL A 10 -14.69 5.73 -10.32
N VAL A 11 -14.41 6.35 -9.16
CA VAL A 11 -13.31 7.33 -9.01
C VAL A 11 -11.91 6.73 -9.29
N LEU A 12 -11.61 5.49 -8.89
CA LEU A 12 -10.34 4.83 -9.25
C LEU A 12 -10.27 4.47 -10.74
N TYR A 13 -11.38 4.00 -11.32
CA TYR A 13 -11.48 3.68 -12.74
C TYR A 13 -11.48 4.91 -13.64
N GLU A 14 -11.90 6.08 -13.14
CA GLU A 14 -11.83 7.37 -13.84
C GLU A 14 -10.50 8.10 -13.64
N MET A 15 -9.72 7.76 -12.61
CA MET A 15 -8.43 8.42 -12.31
C MET A 15 -7.33 8.19 -13.37
N SER A 16 -7.43 7.17 -14.22
CA SER A 16 -6.63 7.02 -15.45
C SER A 16 -7.31 6.03 -16.39
N SER A 17 -7.40 6.36 -17.68
CA SER A 17 -7.95 5.47 -18.73
C SER A 17 -7.00 4.32 -19.13
N GLU A 18 -6.04 3.97 -18.28
CA GLU A 18 -5.12 2.87 -18.56
C GLU A 18 -5.80 1.51 -18.39
N PRO A 19 -5.91 0.71 -19.46
CA PRO A 19 -6.57 -0.60 -19.39
C PRO A 19 -5.88 -1.55 -18.41
N LYS A 20 -4.56 -1.44 -18.25
CA LYS A 20 -3.77 -2.25 -17.29
C LYS A 20 -4.08 -1.94 -15.83
N ARG A 21 -4.39 -0.68 -15.52
CA ARG A 21 -4.80 -0.28 -14.16
C ARG A 21 -6.16 -0.90 -13.83
N LYS A 22 -7.09 -0.84 -14.78
CA LYS A 22 -8.44 -1.38 -14.64
C LYS A 22 -8.40 -2.90 -14.39
N ASP A 23 -7.64 -3.62 -15.21
CA ASP A 23 -7.45 -5.07 -15.10
C ASP A 23 -6.80 -5.46 -13.76
N PHE A 24 -5.74 -4.77 -13.34
CA PHE A 24 -5.09 -5.00 -12.05
C PHE A 24 -6.03 -4.80 -10.87
N LEU A 25 -6.80 -3.71 -10.88
CA LEU A 25 -7.74 -3.41 -9.80
C LEU A 25 -8.85 -4.46 -9.73
N ASP A 26 -9.40 -4.87 -10.88
CA ASP A 26 -10.42 -5.91 -10.94
C ASP A 26 -9.90 -7.24 -10.39
N GLU A 27 -8.70 -7.66 -10.83
CA GLU A 27 -8.05 -8.89 -10.36
C GLU A 27 -7.75 -8.82 -8.84
N LEU A 28 -7.27 -7.68 -8.35
CA LEU A 28 -7.02 -7.45 -6.93
C LEU A 28 -8.32 -7.53 -6.12
N PHE A 29 -9.39 -6.88 -6.58
CA PHE A 29 -10.69 -6.90 -5.89
C PHE A 29 -11.26 -8.31 -5.85
N ALA A 30 -11.24 -9.02 -6.99
CA ALA A 30 -11.69 -10.40 -7.09
C ALA A 30 -10.87 -11.33 -6.16
N PHE A 31 -9.55 -11.16 -6.13
CA PHE A 31 -8.66 -11.93 -5.26
C PHE A 31 -8.98 -11.68 -3.78
N MET A 32 -9.12 -10.42 -3.38
CA MET A 32 -9.42 -10.04 -2.00
C MET A 32 -10.81 -10.49 -1.54
N GLN A 33 -11.79 -10.42 -2.45
CA GLN A 33 -13.13 -10.95 -2.21
C GLN A 33 -13.11 -12.48 -2.02
N LYS A 34 -12.40 -13.20 -2.89
CA LYS A 34 -12.21 -14.66 -2.78
C LYS A 34 -11.52 -15.07 -1.48
N ARG A 35 -10.61 -14.23 -0.97
CA ARG A 35 -9.88 -14.45 0.29
C ARG A 35 -10.70 -14.11 1.54
N GLY A 36 -11.95 -13.64 1.40
CA GLY A 36 -12.81 -13.25 2.53
C GLY A 36 -12.45 -11.91 3.17
N THR A 37 -11.60 -11.11 2.51
CA THR A 37 -11.23 -9.74 2.94
C THR A 37 -11.54 -8.73 1.84
N PRO A 38 -12.80 -8.63 1.39
CA PRO A 38 -13.16 -7.75 0.28
C PRO A 38 -12.74 -6.31 0.57
N VAL A 39 -12.23 -5.63 -0.45
CA VAL A 39 -11.81 -4.23 -0.34
C VAL A 39 -13.05 -3.35 -0.48
N ASN A 40 -13.89 -3.30 0.57
CA ASN A 40 -15.15 -2.55 0.53
C ASN A 40 -14.92 -1.04 0.46
N ARG A 41 -13.78 -0.55 0.94
CA ARG A 41 -13.42 0.87 0.91
C ARG A 41 -11.93 1.07 0.67
N ILE A 42 -11.63 1.86 -0.35
CA ILE A 42 -10.29 2.38 -0.58
C ILE A 42 -9.98 3.41 0.51
N PRO A 43 -8.84 3.30 1.21
CA PRO A 43 -8.48 4.26 2.23
C PRO A 43 -8.30 5.65 1.59
N ILE A 44 -8.84 6.67 2.25
CA ILE A 44 -8.61 8.07 1.87
C ILE A 44 -7.49 8.59 2.76
N MET A 45 -6.50 9.22 2.14
CA MET A 45 -5.31 9.73 2.79
C MET A 45 -5.11 11.19 2.40
N ALA A 46 -5.06 12.07 3.41
CA ALA A 46 -5.00 13.52 3.19
C ALA A 46 -6.07 14.05 2.21
N LYS A 47 -7.32 13.59 2.39
CA LYS A 47 -8.47 13.93 1.53
C LYS A 47 -8.35 13.46 0.06
N GLN A 48 -7.33 12.68 -0.27
CA GLN A 48 -7.15 12.06 -1.57
C GLN A 48 -7.36 10.54 -1.46
N THR A 49 -8.05 9.95 -2.42
CA THR A 49 -8.18 8.50 -2.55
C THR A 49 -6.83 7.85 -2.79
N LEU A 50 -6.50 6.80 -2.04
CA LEU A 50 -5.24 6.09 -2.20
C LEU A 50 -5.23 5.29 -3.51
N ASP A 51 -4.27 5.62 -4.38
CA ASP A 51 -4.05 4.87 -5.61
C ASP A 51 -3.30 3.56 -5.30
N LEU A 52 -4.05 2.45 -5.22
CA LEU A 52 -3.49 1.13 -4.93
C LEU A 52 -2.57 0.63 -6.05
N TYR A 53 -2.83 1.03 -7.29
CA TYR A 53 -2.03 0.62 -8.45
C TYR A 53 -0.66 1.29 -8.42
N GLU A 54 -0.62 2.62 -8.29
CA GLU A 54 0.66 3.34 -8.18
C GLU A 54 1.41 2.96 -6.92
N LEU A 55 0.71 2.76 -5.79
CA LEU A 55 1.34 2.30 -4.56
C LEU A 55 2.03 0.94 -4.76
N PHE A 56 1.33 -0.03 -5.35
CA PHE A 56 1.90 -1.34 -5.67
C PHE A 56 3.08 -1.21 -6.63
N ARG A 57 2.91 -0.47 -7.73
CA ARG A 57 3.95 -0.31 -8.76
C ARG A 57 5.21 0.34 -8.19
N LEU A 58 5.07 1.37 -7.35
CA LEU A 58 6.19 2.03 -6.69
C LEU A 58 6.90 1.08 -5.70
N VAL A 59 6.15 0.35 -4.86
CA VAL A 59 6.74 -0.57 -3.88
C VAL A 59 7.46 -1.73 -4.57
N VAL A 60 6.82 -2.36 -5.56
CA VAL A 60 7.40 -3.43 -6.37
C VAL A 60 8.62 -2.95 -7.14
N SER A 61 8.58 -1.76 -7.74
CA SER A 61 9.72 -1.16 -8.43
C SER A 61 10.92 -0.91 -7.49
N LYS A 62 10.69 -0.76 -6.19
CA LYS A 62 11.75 -0.63 -5.19
C LYS A 62 12.25 -1.96 -4.64
N GLY A 63 11.66 -3.10 -5.01
CA GLY A 63 12.03 -4.43 -4.51
C GLY A 63 11.06 -5.03 -3.48
N GLY A 64 9.85 -4.46 -3.35
CA GLY A 64 8.81 -4.99 -2.46
C GLY A 64 8.70 -4.26 -1.13
N LEU A 65 7.70 -4.64 -0.33
CA LEU A 65 7.36 -3.94 0.92
C LEU A 65 8.51 -3.94 1.93
N VAL A 66 9.23 -5.07 2.05
CA VAL A 66 10.34 -5.25 2.99
C VAL A 66 11.47 -4.27 2.69
N GLU A 67 11.85 -4.14 1.41
CA GLU A 67 12.91 -3.25 0.97
C GLU A 67 12.53 -1.77 1.24
N VAL A 68 11.27 -1.40 0.98
CA VAL A 68 10.75 -0.06 1.29
C VAL A 68 10.84 0.26 2.78
N ILE A 69 10.57 -0.73 3.65
CA ILE A 69 10.68 -0.56 5.11
C ILE A 69 12.15 -0.47 5.55
N ASN A 70 13.01 -1.36 5.07
CA ASN A 70 14.44 -1.40 5.41
C ASN A 70 15.16 -0.11 4.98
N LYS A 71 14.92 0.33 3.74
CA LYS A 71 15.55 1.53 3.17
C LYS A 71 14.80 2.83 3.53
N LYS A 72 13.76 2.76 4.37
CA LYS A 72 12.91 3.90 4.78
C LYS A 72 12.41 4.74 3.60
N LEU A 73 12.06 4.08 2.50
CA LEU A 73 11.67 4.72 1.23
C LEU A 73 10.25 5.28 1.23
N TRP A 74 9.53 5.21 2.35
CA TRP A 74 8.15 5.72 2.47
C TRP A 74 8.00 7.19 2.04
N ARG A 75 9.02 8.05 2.27
CA ARG A 75 9.01 9.44 1.77
C ARG A 75 8.95 9.50 0.25
N GLU A 76 9.72 8.65 -0.43
CA GLU A 76 9.74 8.56 -1.89
C GLU A 76 8.41 8.01 -2.42
N ILE A 77 7.83 7.01 -1.74
CA ILE A 77 6.51 6.47 -2.08
C ILE A 77 5.43 7.55 -1.94
N THR A 78 5.41 8.31 -0.85
CA THR A 78 4.44 9.40 -0.67
C THR A 78 4.61 10.48 -1.73
N LYS A 79 5.85 10.80 -2.12
CA LYS A 79 6.14 11.78 -3.17
C LYS A 79 5.67 11.29 -4.54
N GLY A 80 5.88 10.01 -4.87
CA GLY A 80 5.38 9.39 -6.10
C GLY A 80 3.85 9.36 -6.17
N LEU A 81 3.17 9.22 -5.03
CA LEU A 81 1.71 9.28 -4.91
C LEU A 81 1.14 10.71 -4.86
N ASN A 82 1.98 11.75 -5.02
CA ASN A 82 1.63 13.15 -4.84
C ASN A 82 0.98 13.44 -3.46
N LEU A 83 1.31 12.64 -2.45
CA LEU A 83 0.84 12.86 -1.08
C LEU A 83 1.74 13.90 -0.39
N PRO A 84 1.15 14.83 0.39
CA PRO A 84 1.94 15.83 1.09
C PRO A 84 2.86 15.18 2.14
N SER A 85 4.11 15.61 2.18
CA SER A 85 5.13 15.10 3.13
C SER A 85 4.87 15.51 4.58
N SER A 86 3.88 16.38 4.83
CA SER A 86 3.45 16.80 6.16
C SER A 86 2.67 15.70 6.91
N ILE A 87 2.29 14.61 6.23
CA ILE A 87 1.60 13.49 6.86
C ILE A 87 2.61 12.62 7.61
N THR A 88 2.84 12.93 8.89
CA THR A 88 3.77 12.18 9.76
C THR A 88 3.41 10.70 9.87
N SER A 89 2.11 10.38 9.91
CA SER A 89 1.60 9.01 10.00
C SER A 89 1.53 8.29 8.66
N ALA A 90 2.07 8.87 7.58
CA ALA A 90 1.85 8.33 6.24
C ALA A 90 2.46 6.96 6.04
N ALA A 91 3.72 6.80 6.44
CA ALA A 91 4.43 5.54 6.34
C ALA A 91 3.68 4.41 7.09
N PHE A 92 3.19 4.69 8.29
CA PHE A 92 2.47 3.70 9.10
C PHE A 92 1.14 3.31 8.48
N THR A 93 0.35 4.29 8.03
CA THR A 93 -0.93 4.05 7.38
C THR A 93 -0.73 3.29 6.08
N LEU A 94 0.12 3.78 5.17
CA LEU A 94 0.41 3.12 3.88
C LEU A 94 0.88 1.70 4.09
N ARG A 95 1.81 1.47 5.01
CA ARG A 95 2.27 0.12 5.35
C ARG A 95 1.15 -0.78 5.83
N THR A 96 0.31 -0.30 6.75
CA THR A 96 -0.79 -1.10 7.31
C THR A 96 -1.82 -1.47 6.23
N GLN A 97 -2.16 -0.51 5.36
CA GLN A 97 -3.06 -0.77 4.24
C GLN A 97 -2.42 -1.71 3.21
N TYR A 98 -1.13 -1.51 2.90
CA TYR A 98 -0.39 -2.39 1.98
C TYR A 98 -0.34 -3.82 2.52
N MET A 99 0.03 -4.02 3.78
CA MET A 99 0.07 -5.33 4.44
C MET A 99 -1.29 -6.03 4.40
N LYS A 100 -2.37 -5.27 4.54
CA LYS A 100 -3.72 -5.84 4.57
C LYS A 100 -4.23 -6.20 3.17
N TYR A 101 -4.07 -5.31 2.20
CA TYR A 101 -4.71 -5.43 0.88
C TYR A 101 -3.78 -5.87 -0.25
N LEU A 102 -2.55 -5.36 -0.29
CA LEU A 102 -1.63 -5.57 -1.41
C LEU A 102 -0.62 -6.69 -1.16
N TYR A 103 -0.19 -6.88 0.08
CA TYR A 103 0.81 -7.88 0.43
C TYR A 103 0.41 -9.33 0.09
N PRO A 104 -0.85 -9.78 0.33
CA PRO A 104 -1.27 -11.10 -0.10
C PRO A 104 -1.16 -11.29 -1.62
N PHE A 105 -1.51 -10.23 -2.36
CA PHE A 105 -1.45 -10.22 -3.81
C PHE A 105 0.00 -10.17 -4.33
N GLU A 106 0.86 -9.35 -3.73
CA GLU A 106 2.31 -9.30 -4.01
C GLU A 106 2.97 -10.66 -3.75
N CYS A 107 2.64 -11.30 -2.63
CA CYS A 107 3.18 -12.60 -2.27
C CYS A 107 2.77 -13.69 -3.27
N GLU A 108 1.54 -13.66 -3.77
CA GLU A 108 1.06 -14.63 -4.76
C GLU A 108 1.67 -14.38 -6.15
N LYS A 109 1.63 -13.12 -6.61
CA LYS A 109 2.02 -12.75 -7.98
C LYS A 109 3.53 -12.55 -8.17
N MET A 110 4.19 -11.91 -7.22
CA MET A 110 5.58 -11.46 -7.36
C MET A 110 6.56 -12.24 -6.46
N LYS A 111 6.09 -12.84 -5.36
CA LYS A 111 6.91 -13.62 -4.40
C LYS A 111 8.19 -12.88 -3.95
N LEU A 112 8.10 -11.56 -3.78
CA LEU A 112 9.25 -10.70 -3.47
C LEU A 112 9.71 -10.82 -2.02
N SER A 113 8.83 -11.22 -1.10
CA SER A 113 9.15 -11.29 0.32
C SER A 113 8.24 -12.25 1.08
N THR A 114 8.71 -12.73 2.23
CA THR A 114 7.94 -13.55 3.17
C THR A 114 7.46 -12.78 4.40
N LEU A 115 6.39 -13.27 5.04
CA LEU A 115 5.84 -12.67 6.26
C LEU A 115 6.91 -12.51 7.36
N SER A 116 7.85 -13.46 7.42
CA SER A 116 8.98 -13.44 8.35
C SER A 116 9.94 -12.28 8.10
N GLU A 117 10.34 -12.06 6.84
CA GLU A 117 11.22 -10.95 6.45
C GLU A 117 10.55 -9.60 6.70
N LEU A 118 9.25 -9.52 6.41
CA LEU A 118 8.45 -8.36 6.75
C LEU A 118 8.43 -8.11 8.25
N GLN A 119 8.14 -9.11 9.08
CA GLN A 119 8.16 -8.98 10.54
C GLN A 119 9.52 -8.48 11.05
N SER A 120 10.61 -8.97 10.45
CA SER A 120 11.99 -8.61 10.81
C SER A 120 12.31 -7.15 10.47
N ALA A 121 11.96 -6.69 9.27
CA ALA A 121 12.13 -5.30 8.86
C ALA A 121 11.32 -4.33 9.75
N ILE A 122 10.15 -4.76 10.18
CA ILE A 122 9.28 -4.02 11.09
C ILE A 122 9.90 -3.90 12.48
N ASP A 123 10.40 -5.02 13.01
CA ASP A 123 11.04 -5.07 14.33
C ASP A 123 12.32 -4.23 14.36
N GLY A 124 13.13 -4.32 13.30
CA GLY A 124 14.31 -3.47 13.12
C GLY A 124 13.98 -1.97 13.20
N ASN A 125 12.91 -1.53 12.53
CA ASN A 125 12.46 -0.14 12.56
C ASN A 125 11.90 0.27 13.94
N ARG A 126 11.25 -0.66 14.67
CA ARG A 126 10.79 -0.44 16.05
C ARG A 126 11.95 -0.29 17.04
N ARG A 127 13.07 -1.00 16.83
CA ARG A 127 14.27 -0.88 17.68
C ARG A 127 15.00 0.44 17.45
N GLU A 128 15.06 0.94 16.22
CA GLU A 128 15.70 2.24 15.93
C GLU A 128 14.99 3.43 16.59
N GLY A 129 13.66 3.44 16.66
CA GLY A 129 12.87 4.49 17.34
C GLY A 129 13.00 4.49 18.87
N ARG A 130 13.65 3.48 19.43
CA ARG A 130 13.86 3.28 20.87
C ARG A 130 15.32 3.46 21.28
N ARG A 131 16.13 4.24 20.54
CA ARG A 131 17.37 4.77 21.11
C ARG A 131 16.99 5.87 22.12
N PRO A 132 17.11 5.66 23.44
CA PRO A 132 17.26 6.80 24.34
C PRO A 132 18.49 7.57 23.85
N GLY A 133 18.31 8.85 23.54
CA GLY A 133 19.43 9.77 23.35
C GLY A 133 20.23 9.75 24.65
N TYR A 134 21.37 9.07 24.63
CA TYR A 134 22.34 9.15 25.70
C TYR A 134 23.34 10.23 25.36
N GLY A 135 23.51 11.17 26.31
CA GLY A 135 24.70 11.97 26.51
C GLY A 135 24.71 13.30 25.79
#